data_AF-A0AAU5XRS6-F1
#
_entry.id   AF-A0AAU5XRS6-F1
#
_cell.length_a   1.000
_cell.length_b   1.000
_cell.length_c   1.000
_cell.angle_alpha   90.00
_cell.angle_beta   90.00
_cell.angle_gamma   90.00
#
_symmetry.space_group_name_H-M   'P 1'
#
loop_
_entity.id
_entity.type
_entity.pdbx_description
1 polymer ?
#
loop_
_entity_poly.entity_id
_entity_poly.type
_entity_poly.pdbx_seq_one_letter_code
_entity_poly.pdbx_strand_id
1 'polypeptide(L)'
;MRVVTVAYLALAPDLPTPRAGTDAAEARWTPVRSLTGEHLAFDHDRILADGLERARAKLEYSPLATAFCPPEFTVAELRRVYELVWDTRLDPRNFHRKVTGAEGLLEPTGRTTTRDGGRPAQLYRRGKAELLYPPMLRT
;
A
#
# COMPACT_ATOMS: atom_id res chain seq x y z
N MET A 1 9.47 -34.42 14.16
CA MET A 1 9.74 -33.84 12.84
C MET A 1 10.06 -32.36 13.03
N ARG A 2 11.12 -31.82 12.41
CA ARG A 2 11.43 -30.38 12.43
C ARG A 2 11.11 -29.81 11.05
N VAL A 3 10.39 -28.70 11.00
CA VAL A 3 10.02 -27.99 9.77
C VAL A 3 10.69 -26.62 9.81
N VAL A 4 11.24 -26.18 8.67
CA VAL A 4 11.76 -24.84 8.47
C VAL A 4 10.90 -24.16 7.42
N THR A 5 10.32 -23.01 7.76
CA THR A 5 9.44 -22.25 6.88
C THR A 5 10.19 -21.04 6.30
N VAL A 6 10.10 -20.84 4.99
CA VAL A 6 10.55 -19.62 4.32
C VAL A 6 9.33 -18.88 3.78
N ALA A 7 8.98 -17.78 4.43
CA ALA A 7 7.83 -16.96 4.04
C ALA A 7 8.20 -15.94 2.94
N TYR A 8 7.28 -15.70 2.02
CA TYR A 8 7.38 -14.71 0.96
C TYR A 8 6.23 -13.71 1.06
N LEU A 9 6.49 -12.46 0.66
CA LEU A 9 5.49 -11.39 0.62
C LEU A 9 5.37 -10.86 -0.82
N ALA A 10 4.15 -10.82 -1.34
CA ALA A 10 3.81 -10.19 -2.61
C ALA A 10 2.90 -8.99 -2.38
N LEU A 11 3.16 -7.89 -3.09
CA LEU A 11 2.38 -6.65 -3.04
C LEU A 11 2.10 -6.21 -4.47
N ALA A 12 0.86 -6.31 -4.90
CA ALA A 12 0.44 -5.90 -6.23
C ALA A 12 -1.03 -5.44 -6.24
N PRO A 13 -1.38 -4.45 -7.06
CA PRO A 13 -2.77 -4.11 -7.36
C PRO A 13 -3.41 -5.22 -8.20
N ASP A 14 -4.74 -5.28 -8.20
CA ASP A 14 -5.55 -6.05 -9.16
C ASP A 14 -5.14 -7.52 -9.33
N LEU A 15 -4.71 -8.15 -8.23
CA LEU A 15 -4.41 -9.58 -8.23
C LEU A 15 -5.65 -10.40 -8.61
N PRO A 16 -5.49 -11.49 -9.38
CA PRO A 16 -6.60 -12.33 -9.78
C PRO A 16 -7.29 -12.96 -8.57
N THR A 17 -8.54 -13.39 -8.75
CA THR A 17 -9.22 -14.19 -7.73
C THR A 17 -8.36 -15.42 -7.40
N PRO A 18 -8.01 -15.63 -6.11
CA PRO A 18 -7.14 -16.72 -5.72
C PRO A 18 -7.84 -18.04 -6.04
N ARG A 19 -7.05 -18.99 -6.51
CA ARG A 19 -7.48 -20.36 -6.74
C ARG A 19 -6.71 -21.25 -5.79
N ALA A 20 -7.43 -22.12 -5.09
CA ALA A 20 -6.80 -23.12 -4.24
C ALA A 20 -5.90 -24.01 -5.10
N GLY A 21 -4.75 -24.39 -4.56
CA GLY A 21 -3.76 -25.23 -5.22
C GLY A 21 -3.12 -26.18 -4.22
N THR A 22 -2.39 -27.16 -4.75
CA THR A 22 -1.71 -28.21 -3.97
C THR A 22 -2.66 -28.93 -3.00
N ASP A 23 -2.54 -28.61 -1.71
CA ASP A 23 -3.18 -29.20 -0.56
C ASP A 23 -4.24 -28.27 0.07
N ALA A 24 -4.40 -27.06 -0.45
CA ALA A 24 -5.44 -26.13 -0.01
C ALA A 24 -6.80 -26.52 -0.61
N ALA A 25 -7.84 -26.63 0.24
CA ALA A 25 -9.21 -26.88 -0.19
C ALA A 25 -9.92 -25.61 -0.71
N GLU A 26 -9.56 -24.43 -0.18
CA GLU A 26 -10.16 -23.14 -0.53
C GLU A 26 -9.08 -22.05 -0.50
N ALA A 27 -9.25 -21.01 -1.32
CA ALA A 27 -8.48 -19.78 -1.24
C ALA A 27 -9.39 -18.58 -1.53
N ARG A 28 -9.29 -17.53 -0.71
CA ARG A 28 -10.09 -16.31 -0.85
C ARG A 28 -9.32 -15.08 -0.38
N TRP A 29 -9.70 -13.91 -0.90
CA TRP A 29 -9.27 -12.64 -0.35
C TRP A 29 -10.04 -12.35 0.94
N THR A 30 -9.32 -12.12 2.03
CA THR A 30 -9.89 -11.76 3.33
C THR A 30 -9.30 -10.43 3.79
N PRO A 31 -10.11 -9.46 4.27
CA PRO A 31 -9.58 -8.23 4.84
C PRO A 31 -8.64 -8.53 6.00
N VAL A 32 -7.41 -8.01 5.99
CA VAL A 32 -6.41 -8.28 7.04
C VAL A 32 -6.95 -7.99 8.45
N ARG A 33 -7.73 -6.92 8.60
CA ARG A 33 -8.35 -6.53 9.87
C ARG A 33 -9.33 -7.55 10.45
N SER A 34 -9.86 -8.48 9.65
CA SER A 34 -10.70 -9.56 10.18
C SER A 34 -9.88 -10.74 10.69
N LEU A 35 -8.59 -10.80 10.37
CA LEU A 35 -7.69 -11.85 10.85
C LEU A 35 -6.96 -11.45 12.15
N THR A 36 -6.96 -10.16 12.50
CA THR A 36 -6.43 -9.70 13.79
C THR A 36 -7.23 -10.28 14.94
N GLY A 37 -6.62 -11.19 15.70
CA GLY A 37 -7.23 -11.89 16.83
C GLY A 37 -7.78 -13.28 16.49
N GLU A 38 -7.69 -13.72 15.23
CA GLU A 38 -7.87 -15.13 14.89
C GLU A 38 -6.59 -15.92 15.16
N HIS A 39 -6.74 -17.24 15.30
CA HIS A 39 -5.62 -18.18 15.39
C HIS A 39 -5.43 -18.86 14.05
N LEU A 40 -4.48 -18.34 13.25
CA LEU A 40 -4.10 -18.99 12.00
C LEU A 40 -3.31 -20.27 12.28
N ALA A 41 -3.26 -21.16 11.29
CA ALA A 41 -2.55 -22.42 11.43
C ALA A 41 -1.06 -22.23 11.77
N PHE A 42 -0.50 -23.09 12.63
CA PHE A 42 0.91 -23.09 13.00
C PHE A 42 1.40 -21.73 13.55
N ASP A 43 2.40 -21.14 12.92
CA ASP A 43 3.00 -19.83 13.24
C ASP A 43 2.56 -18.73 12.26
N HIS A 44 1.47 -18.94 11.51
CA HIS A 44 1.02 -18.02 10.47
C HIS A 44 0.61 -16.64 11.03
N ASP A 45 0.19 -16.53 12.29
CA ASP A 45 -0.06 -15.23 12.93
C ASP A 45 1.20 -14.35 12.95
N ARG A 46 2.35 -14.97 13.25
CA ARG A 46 3.65 -14.29 13.24
C ARG A 46 4.06 -13.94 11.81
N ILE A 47 3.91 -14.87 10.87
CA ILE A 47 4.23 -14.63 9.45
C ILE A 47 3.39 -13.48 8.90
N LEU A 48 2.10 -13.42 9.24
CA LEU A 48 1.21 -12.32 8.86
C LEU A 48 1.67 -11.00 9.47
N ALA A 49 1.96 -10.96 10.77
CA ALA A 49 2.43 -9.75 11.45
C ALA A 49 3.75 -9.22 10.84
N ASP A 50 4.73 -10.10 10.63
CA ASP A 50 6.01 -9.76 10.01
C ASP A 50 5.83 -9.30 8.55
N GLY A 51 4.94 -9.96 7.80
CA GLY A 51 4.59 -9.59 6.43
C GLY A 51 3.94 -8.21 6.32
N LEU A 52 3.01 -7.89 7.22
CA LEU A 52 2.37 -6.58 7.28
C LEU A 52 3.38 -5.49 7.62
N GLU A 53 4.24 -5.70 8.62
CA GLU A 53 5.24 -4.70 8.96
C GLU A 53 6.24 -4.49 7.82
N ARG A 54 6.65 -5.57 7.13
CA ARG A 54 7.49 -5.47 5.94
C ARG A 54 6.80 -4.72 4.79
N ALA A 55 5.50 -4.93 4.58
CA ALA A 55 4.74 -4.18 3.58
C ALA A 55 4.70 -2.69 3.92
N ARG A 56 4.40 -2.35 5.17
CA ARG A 56 4.33 -0.98 5.64
C ARG A 56 5.67 -0.27 5.56
N ALA A 57 6.77 -0.94 5.93
CA ALA A 57 8.12 -0.39 5.87
C ALA A 57 8.55 -0.16 4.42
N LYS A 58 8.13 -1.02 3.48
CA LYS A 58 8.41 -0.84 2.06
C LYS A 58 7.84 0.48 1.51
N LEU A 59 6.68 0.92 2.01
CA LEU A 59 6.06 2.19 1.60
C LEU A 59 6.79 3.43 2.13
N GLU A 60 7.60 3.30 3.18
CA GLU A 60 8.35 4.44 3.75
C GLU A 60 9.48 4.90 2.81
N TYR A 61 10.08 3.96 2.09
CA TYR A 61 11.29 4.21 1.28
C TYR A 61 11.07 4.01 -0.21
N SER A 62 9.92 3.52 -0.68
CA SER A 62 9.67 3.28 -2.10
C SER A 62 8.37 3.91 -2.60
N PRO A 63 8.28 4.24 -3.89
CA PRO A 63 7.06 4.78 -4.50
C PRO A 63 5.99 3.71 -4.75
N LEU A 64 6.06 2.55 -4.09
CA LEU A 64 5.19 1.40 -4.31
C LEU A 64 3.70 1.75 -4.17
N ALA A 65 3.34 2.67 -3.27
CA ALA A 65 1.95 3.10 -3.09
C ALA A 65 1.30 3.64 -4.38
N THR A 66 2.07 4.25 -5.28
CA THR A 66 1.55 4.75 -6.56
C THR A 66 1.07 3.64 -7.49
N ALA A 67 1.56 2.41 -7.34
CA ALA A 67 1.11 1.27 -8.12
C ALA A 67 -0.34 0.86 -7.78
N PHE A 68 -0.83 1.21 -6.59
CA PHE A 68 -2.21 0.94 -6.16
C PHE A 68 -3.18 2.06 -6.54
N CYS A 69 -2.71 3.07 -7.25
CA CYS A 69 -3.54 4.15 -7.76
C CYS A 69 -3.89 3.90 -9.24
N PRO A 70 -4.99 4.48 -9.75
CA PRO A 70 -5.23 4.55 -11.20
C PRO A 70 -4.05 5.19 -11.95
N PRO A 71 -3.97 5.07 -13.28
CA PRO A 71 -2.92 5.71 -14.06
C PRO A 71 -2.78 7.21 -13.80
N GLU A 72 -3.88 7.90 -13.47
CA GLU A 72 -3.92 9.30 -13.06
C GLU A 72 -4.69 9.47 -11.76
N PHE A 73 -4.00 9.98 -10.74
CA PHE A 73 -4.52 10.01 -9.39
C PHE A 73 -4.31 11.36 -8.70
N THR A 74 -5.13 11.62 -7.70
CA THR A 74 -4.98 12.79 -6.82
C THR A 74 -4.10 12.43 -5.62
N VAL A 75 -3.53 13.46 -4.97
CA VAL A 75 -2.83 13.27 -3.69
C VAL A 75 -3.75 12.64 -2.63
N ALA A 76 -5.06 12.88 -2.69
CA ALA A 76 -6.02 12.30 -1.77
C ALA A 76 -6.19 10.78 -1.97
N GLU A 77 -6.23 10.31 -3.23
CA GLU A 77 -6.25 8.88 -3.56
C GLU A 77 -4.96 8.19 -3.11
N LEU A 78 -3.80 8.80 -3.37
CA LEU A 78 -2.52 8.28 -2.88
C LEU A 78 -2.48 8.21 -1.34
N ARG A 79 -2.95 9.27 -0.66
CA ARG A 79 -3.05 9.29 0.80
C ARG A 79 -3.87 8.13 1.32
N ARG A 80 -5.01 7.82 0.67
CA ARG A 80 -5.87 6.70 1.06
C ARG A 80 -5.13 5.35 1.01
N VAL A 81 -4.26 5.13 0.02
CA VAL A 81 -3.42 3.92 -0.04
C VAL A 81 -2.51 3.85 1.19
N TYR A 82 -1.81 4.93 1.51
CA TYR A 82 -0.94 4.99 2.70
C TYR A 82 -1.73 4.76 4.00
N GLU A 83 -2.88 5.42 4.17
CA GLU A 83 -3.73 5.25 5.36
C GLU A 83 -4.20 3.81 5.53
N LEU A 84 -4.57 3.13 4.43
CA LEU A 84 -5.02 1.73 4.46
C LEU A 84 -3.89 0.75 4.81
N VAL A 85 -2.68 0.96 4.29
CA VAL A 85 -1.55 0.07 4.54
C VAL A 85 -0.99 0.29 5.95
N TRP A 86 -0.81 1.55 6.35
CA TRP A 86 -0.28 1.92 7.66
C TRP A 86 -1.31 1.84 8.78
N ASP A 87 -2.58 1.66 8.45
CA ASP A 87 -3.68 1.60 9.42
C ASP A 87 -3.71 2.83 10.34
N THR A 88 -3.51 4.01 9.75
CA THR A 88 -3.47 5.28 10.49
C THR A 88 -4.03 6.42 9.64
N ARG A 89 -4.56 7.44 10.31
CA ARG A 89 -5.02 8.67 9.64
C ARG A 89 -3.85 9.62 9.44
N LEU A 90 -3.72 10.14 8.23
CA LEU A 90 -2.66 11.08 7.86
C LEU A 90 -3.25 12.47 7.69
N ASP A 91 -2.58 13.47 8.29
CA ASP A 91 -2.92 14.87 8.09
C ASP A 91 -2.83 15.22 6.58
N PRO A 92 -3.93 15.65 5.94
CA PRO A 92 -3.94 15.87 4.50
C PRO A 92 -2.92 16.93 4.04
N ARG A 93 -2.69 17.98 4.84
CA ARG A 93 -1.81 19.09 4.46
C ARG A 93 -0.34 18.69 4.54
N ASN A 94 0.06 18.02 5.62
CA ASN A 94 1.40 17.50 5.81
C ASN A 94 1.70 16.40 4.80
N PHE A 95 0.75 15.49 4.55
CA PHE A 95 0.91 14.45 3.53
C PHE A 95 1.12 15.09 2.16
N HIS A 96 0.26 16.04 1.77
CA HIS A 96 0.40 16.75 0.50
C HIS A 96 1.78 17.40 0.37
N ARG A 97 2.21 18.17 1.39
CA ARG A 97 3.53 18.80 1.38
C ARG A 97 4.66 17.79 1.21
N LYS A 98 4.60 16.65 1.91
CA LYS A 98 5.62 15.59 1.83
C LYS A 98 5.66 14.95 0.43
N VAL A 99 4.53 14.50 -0.11
CA VAL A 99 4.52 13.77 -1.39
C VAL A 99 4.79 14.65 -2.60
N THR A 100 4.36 15.91 -2.60
CA THR A 100 4.68 16.84 -3.69
C THR A 100 6.10 17.39 -3.59
N GLY A 101 6.72 17.34 -2.41
CA GLY A 101 8.11 17.72 -2.18
C GLY A 101 9.10 16.58 -2.39
N ALA A 102 8.65 15.32 -2.44
CA ALA A 102 9.50 14.16 -2.71
C ALA A 102 9.87 14.12 -4.20
N GLU A 103 11.16 14.29 -4.49
CA GLU A 103 11.65 14.37 -5.85
C GLU A 103 11.36 13.09 -6.64
N GLY A 104 10.81 13.26 -7.85
CA GLY A 104 10.52 12.15 -8.76
C GLY A 104 9.39 11.22 -8.33
N LEU A 105 8.71 11.45 -7.19
CA LEU A 105 7.58 10.62 -6.76
C LEU A 105 6.36 10.83 -7.67
N LEU A 106 6.02 12.09 -7.94
CA LEU A 106 4.82 12.49 -8.69
C LEU A 106 5.18 13.32 -9.92
N GLU A 107 4.50 13.05 -11.04
CA GLU A 107 4.56 13.87 -12.24
C GLU A 107 3.21 14.59 -12.45
N PRO A 108 3.16 15.94 -12.43
CA PRO A 108 1.92 16.67 -12.63
C PRO A 108 1.44 16.54 -14.08
N THR A 109 0.16 16.24 -14.26
CA THR A 109 -0.43 16.09 -15.62
C THR A 109 -0.92 17.39 -16.24
N GLY A 110 -0.93 18.48 -15.48
CA GLY A 110 -1.54 19.76 -15.87
C GLY A 110 -3.08 19.76 -15.81
N ARG A 111 -3.72 18.64 -15.50
CA ARG A 111 -5.19 18.52 -15.39
C ARG A 111 -5.66 18.52 -13.94
N THR A 112 -6.96 18.79 -13.78
CA THR A 112 -7.66 18.73 -12.51
C THR A 112 -8.90 17.85 -12.59
N THR A 113 -9.44 17.44 -11.45
CA THR A 113 -10.67 16.65 -11.33
C THR A 113 -11.50 17.09 -10.13
N THR A 114 -12.81 16.88 -10.19
CA THR A 114 -13.75 17.09 -9.07
C THR A 114 -14.29 15.77 -8.50
N ARG A 115 -13.73 14.61 -8.89
CA ARG A 115 -14.25 13.29 -8.49
C ARG A 115 -14.18 13.00 -6.99
N ASP A 116 -13.22 13.62 -6.31
CA ASP A 116 -13.08 13.53 -4.85
C ASP A 116 -14.00 14.53 -4.11
N GLY A 117 -14.81 15.31 -4.85
CA GLY A 117 -15.65 16.37 -4.34
C GLY A 117 -14.91 17.68 -4.03
N GLY A 118 -15.66 18.75 -3.83
CA GLY A 118 -15.10 20.05 -3.44
C GLY A 118 -14.34 20.77 -4.56
N ARG A 119 -13.21 21.40 -4.21
CA ARG A 119 -12.38 22.17 -5.17
C ARG A 119 -11.67 21.23 -6.14
N PRO A 120 -11.43 21.63 -7.40
CA PRO A 120 -10.69 20.82 -8.35
C PRO A 120 -9.30 20.41 -7.81
N ALA A 121 -9.06 19.11 -7.73
CA ALA A 121 -7.79 18.53 -7.28
C ALA A 121 -6.87 18.28 -8.49
N GLN A 122 -5.57 18.53 -8.34
CA GLN A 122 -4.59 18.26 -9.40
C GLN A 122 -4.40 16.76 -9.62
N LEU A 123 -4.27 16.36 -10.88
CA LEU A 123 -3.96 14.99 -11.28
C LEU A 123 -2.46 14.80 -11.48
N TYR A 124 -1.96 13.68 -10.95
CA TYR A 124 -0.59 13.24 -11.06
C TYR A 124 -0.51 11.85 -11.70
N ARG A 125 0.66 11.55 -12.25
CA ARG A 125 1.09 10.20 -12.62
C ARG A 125 2.25 9.77 -11.73
N ARG A 126 2.53 8.46 -11.71
CA ARG A 126 3.75 7.92 -11.11
C ARG A 126 4.98 8.56 -11.77
N GLY A 127 5.86 9.15 -10.98
CA GLY A 127 7.13 9.67 -11.46
C GLY A 127 8.22 8.59 -11.58
N LYS A 128 9.47 9.03 -11.78
CA LYS A 128 10.63 8.16 -12.06
C LYS A 128 11.40 7.72 -10.82
N ALA A 129 10.98 8.12 -9.61
CA ALA A 129 11.65 7.71 -8.40
C ALA A 129 11.65 6.18 -8.26
N GLU A 130 12.76 5.64 -7.77
CA GLU A 130 12.87 4.25 -7.31
C GLU A 130 12.96 4.16 -5.78
N LEU A 131 13.46 5.23 -5.16
CA LEU A 131 13.58 5.43 -3.72
C LEU A 131 12.97 6.79 -3.34
N LEU A 132 12.38 6.89 -2.15
CA LEU A 132 11.88 8.16 -1.60
C LEU A 132 12.97 8.89 -0.82
N TYR A 133 13.23 10.13 -1.20
CA TYR A 133 14.09 11.04 -0.45
C TYR A 133 13.43 12.44 -0.35
N PRO A 134 13.14 12.93 0.88
CA PRO A 134 13.23 12.21 2.15
C PRO A 134 12.22 11.05 2.24
N PRO A 135 12.44 10.06 3.13
CA PRO A 135 11.51 8.96 3.31
C PRO A 135 10.17 9.43 3.91
N MET A 136 9.12 8.67 3.60
CA MET A 136 7.78 8.87 4.11
C MET A 136 7.60 8.09 5.42
N LEU A 137 8.05 8.66 6.53
CA LEU A 137 7.98 7.98 7.83
C LEU A 137 6.58 8.02 8.44
N ARG A 138 6.26 6.94 9.16
CA ARG A 138 5.09 6.81 10.05
C ARG A 138 5.37 7.58 11.35
N THR A 139 5.06 8.87 11.37
CA THR A 139 5.14 9.74 12.56
C THR A 139 3.98 10.70 12.58
#